data_AF-A0A0F9GY10-F1
#
_entry.id   AF-A0A0F9GY10-F1
#
_cell.length_a   1.000
_cell.length_b   1.000
_cell.length_c   1.000
_cell.angle_alpha   90.00
_cell.angle_beta   90.00
_cell.angle_gamma   90.00
#
_symmetry.space_group_name_H-M   'P 1'
#
loop_
_entity.id
_entity.type
_entity.pdbx_description
1 polymer ?
#
loop_
_entity_poly.entity_id
_entity_poly.type
_entity_poly.pdbx_seq_one_letter_code
_entity_poly.pdbx_strand_id
1 'polypeptide(L)'
;PQDPLVATTWPEAWGKDIAMAIRMISEKWARHFPKLPYYQLKKATTPSTDPNVPTGEAGMTLFDPVWGEHVPDDMATEWKQPHGDATAQAAEVEKFENAVEIHIRLQRESLKETLEKYGIDEVRDVIAFVPLSRLDAAGVVVKRGDYFTWDGDPYEVHEYDRVGYWKNSNVRIYMLMNCSHRRKGS
;
A
#
# COMPACT_ATOMS: atom_id res chain seq x y z
N PRO A 1 -14.31 -11.43 0.31
CA PRO A 1 -12.97 -10.93 0.73
C PRO A 1 -12.03 -12.11 1.02
N GLN A 2 -11.04 -12.34 0.15
CA GLN A 2 -10.04 -13.39 0.35
C GLN A 2 -8.88 -12.86 1.18
N ASP A 3 -8.45 -13.68 2.15
CA ASP A 3 -7.41 -13.40 3.15
C ASP A 3 -6.08 -12.99 2.49
N PRO A 4 -5.43 -11.88 2.89
CA PRO A 4 -4.17 -11.43 2.31
C PRO A 4 -2.95 -12.31 2.69
N LEU A 5 -3.13 -13.35 3.52
CA LEU A 5 -2.06 -14.23 4.01
C LEU A 5 -2.20 -15.69 3.54
N VAL A 6 -2.78 -15.93 2.37
CA VAL A 6 -2.67 -17.26 1.74
C VAL A 6 -1.21 -17.48 1.35
N ALA A 7 -0.43 -18.01 2.28
CA ALA A 7 0.85 -18.62 2.01
C ALA A 7 0.62 -19.66 0.91
N THR A 8 1.31 -19.50 -0.21
CA THR A 8 1.10 -20.35 -1.38
C THR A 8 1.60 -21.76 -1.10
N THR A 9 0.76 -22.61 -0.51
CA THR A 9 1.06 -24.02 -0.28
C THR A 9 0.84 -24.78 -1.58
N TRP A 10 1.93 -25.30 -2.16
CA TRP A 10 1.93 -25.98 -3.45
C TRP A 10 1.59 -27.48 -3.29
N PRO A 11 0.80 -28.08 -4.20
CA PRO A 11 0.67 -29.53 -4.27
C PRO A 11 2.04 -30.20 -4.50
N GLU A 12 2.39 -31.22 -3.70
CA GLU A 12 3.74 -31.84 -3.68
C GLU A 12 4.23 -32.31 -5.06
N ALA A 13 3.32 -32.75 -5.94
CA ALA A 13 3.67 -33.27 -7.26
C ALA A 13 4.23 -32.22 -8.23
N TRP A 14 3.89 -30.93 -8.05
CA TRP A 14 4.30 -29.83 -8.94
C TRP A 14 5.21 -28.82 -8.23
N GLY A 15 5.27 -28.86 -6.89
CA GLY A 15 5.96 -27.88 -6.07
C GLY A 15 7.45 -27.76 -6.37
N LYS A 16 8.15 -28.87 -6.67
CA LYS A 16 9.60 -28.85 -6.94
C LYS A 16 9.93 -28.14 -8.26
N ASP A 17 9.21 -28.46 -9.33
CA ASP A 17 9.45 -27.86 -10.65
C ASP A 17 9.05 -26.39 -10.66
N ILE A 18 7.95 -26.03 -10.01
CA ILE A 18 7.50 -24.65 -9.86
C ILE A 18 8.52 -23.84 -9.04
N ALA A 19 9.01 -24.38 -7.93
CA ALA A 19 10.01 -23.70 -7.10
C ALA A 19 11.33 -23.47 -7.86
N MET A 20 11.80 -24.48 -8.61
CA MET A 20 12.98 -24.34 -9.47
C MET A 20 12.77 -23.27 -10.54
N ALA A 21 11.62 -23.26 -11.20
CA ALA A 21 11.29 -22.26 -12.21
C ALA A 21 11.23 -20.83 -11.65
N ILE A 22 10.58 -20.65 -10.49
CA ILE A 22 10.52 -19.35 -9.80
C ILE A 22 11.93 -18.87 -9.48
N ARG A 23 12.82 -19.77 -9.04
CA ARG A 23 14.23 -19.44 -8.80
C ARG A 23 14.94 -19.01 -10.08
N MET A 24 14.79 -19.74 -11.18
CA MET A 24 15.39 -19.37 -12.48
C MET A 24 14.89 -18.00 -12.96
N ILE A 25 13.59 -17.73 -12.85
CA ILE A 25 13.01 -16.41 -13.19
C ILE A 25 13.63 -15.34 -12.31
N SER A 26 13.69 -15.57 -11.00
CA SER A 26 14.24 -14.62 -10.04
C SER A 26 15.72 -14.30 -10.30
N GLU A 27 16.53 -15.31 -10.66
CA GLU A 27 17.94 -15.13 -11.01
C GLU A 27 18.10 -14.38 -12.34
N LYS A 28 17.33 -14.74 -13.37
CA LYS A 28 17.33 -14.04 -14.65
C LYS A 28 16.93 -12.57 -14.47
N TRP A 29 15.91 -12.31 -13.67
CA TRP A 29 15.40 -10.97 -13.41
C TRP A 29 16.47 -10.07 -12.79
N ALA A 30 17.16 -10.58 -11.77
CA ALA A 30 18.23 -9.84 -11.09
C ALA A 30 19.43 -9.52 -11.99
N ARG A 31 19.67 -10.33 -13.03
CA ARG A 31 20.74 -10.05 -14.01
C ARG A 31 20.37 -8.98 -15.03
N HIS A 32 19.09 -8.85 -15.38
CA HIS A 32 18.66 -8.01 -16.50
C HIS A 32 18.07 -6.66 -16.07
N PHE A 33 17.50 -6.57 -14.87
CA PHE A 33 16.80 -5.38 -14.42
C PHE A 33 17.52 -4.71 -13.25
N PRO A 34 17.59 -3.38 -13.22
CA PRO A 34 18.24 -2.64 -12.15
C PRO A 34 17.45 -2.78 -10.84
N LYS A 35 18.15 -2.56 -9.72
CA LYS A 35 17.50 -2.34 -8.43
C LYS A 35 17.04 -0.90 -8.34
N LEU A 36 15.78 -0.70 -7.97
CA LEU A 36 15.19 0.61 -7.71
C LEU A 36 14.73 0.66 -6.26
N PRO A 37 14.89 1.81 -5.57
CA PRO A 37 14.38 1.98 -4.22
C PRO A 37 12.86 2.15 -4.27
N TYR A 38 12.18 1.34 -3.46
CA TYR A 38 10.74 1.30 -3.32
C TYR A 38 10.33 1.74 -1.92
N TYR A 39 9.30 2.56 -1.83
CA TYR A 39 8.83 3.18 -0.60
C TYR A 39 7.38 2.78 -0.37
N GLN A 40 7.16 2.05 0.72
CA GLN A 40 5.82 1.61 1.10
C GLN A 40 5.13 2.69 1.90
N LEU A 41 3.88 2.96 1.57
CA LEU A 41 3.01 3.87 2.30
C LEU A 41 2.63 3.21 3.64
N LYS A 42 3.08 3.82 4.73
CA LYS A 42 2.66 3.47 6.08
C LYS A 42 1.31 4.12 6.32
N LYS A 43 0.23 3.34 6.24
CA LYS A 43 -1.08 3.81 6.71
C LYS A 43 -0.91 4.15 8.19
N ALA A 44 -1.08 5.42 8.54
CA ALA A 44 -1.04 5.86 9.93
C ALA A 44 -2.21 5.20 10.66
N THR A 45 -1.96 4.05 11.29
CA THR A 45 -2.72 3.67 12.47
C THR A 45 -2.13 4.52 13.57
N THR A 46 -2.71 5.70 13.78
CA THR A 46 -2.54 6.42 15.03
C THR A 46 -3.44 5.72 16.05
N PRO A 47 -2.95 4.79 16.89
CA PRO A 47 -3.60 4.62 18.18
C PRO A 47 -3.52 5.99 18.84
N SER A 48 -4.66 6.55 19.23
CA SER A 48 -4.68 7.76 20.05
C SER A 48 -3.76 7.52 21.25
N THR A 49 -2.68 8.30 21.34
CA THR A 49 -1.80 8.37 22.51
C THR A 49 -2.23 9.48 23.46
N ASP A 50 -3.43 10.01 23.29
CA ASP A 50 -3.96 11.08 24.13
C ASP A 50 -4.49 10.48 25.45
N PRO A 51 -3.88 10.76 26.61
CA PRO A 51 -4.37 10.29 27.90
C PRO A 51 -5.74 10.88 28.27
N ASN A 52 -6.24 11.87 27.52
CA ASN A 52 -7.51 12.55 27.75
C ASN A 52 -8.65 12.10 26.83
N VAL A 53 -8.46 11.08 25.99
CA VAL A 53 -9.57 10.43 25.32
C VAL A 53 -10.03 9.28 26.22
N PRO A 54 -11.13 9.44 27.00
CA PRO A 54 -11.67 8.34 27.77
C PRO A 54 -12.09 7.25 26.78
N THR A 55 -11.37 6.13 26.85
CA THR A 55 -11.86 4.87 26.29
C THR A 55 -13.13 4.57 27.06
N GLY A 56 -14.28 4.79 26.42
CA GLY A 56 -15.57 4.74 27.09
C GLY A 56 -15.86 3.36 27.68
N GLU A 57 -15.61 3.21 28.98
CA GLU A 57 -16.48 2.42 29.85
C GLU A 57 -17.67 3.29 30.25
N ALA A 58 -18.87 2.75 30.10
CA ALA A 58 -20.10 3.44 30.47
C ALA A 58 -20.22 3.58 32.00
N GLY A 59 -20.41 4.81 32.49
CA GLY A 59 -21.17 5.02 33.73
C GLY A 59 -20.50 5.70 34.92
N MET A 60 -19.51 6.58 34.76
CA MET A 60 -19.01 7.37 35.90
C MET A 60 -19.19 8.88 35.65
N THR A 61 -20.12 9.48 36.40
CA THR A 61 -20.34 10.94 36.47
C THR A 61 -19.12 11.62 37.09
N LEU A 62 -18.56 12.63 36.41
CA LEU A 62 -17.52 13.49 36.99
C LEU A 62 -18.09 14.39 38.10
N PHE A 63 -17.30 14.63 39.14
CA PHE A 63 -17.64 15.47 40.29
C PHE A 63 -16.91 16.82 40.18
N ASP A 64 -17.64 17.95 40.22
CA ASP A 64 -17.04 19.29 40.19
C ASP A 64 -16.68 19.76 41.62
N PRO A 65 -15.40 19.93 41.95
CA PRO A 65 -14.95 20.28 43.30
C PRO A 65 -15.19 21.75 43.68
N VAL A 66 -15.61 22.64 42.76
CA VAL A 66 -15.81 24.06 43.07
C VAL A 66 -17.18 24.34 43.68
N TRP A 67 -18.22 23.63 43.23
CA TRP A 67 -19.61 23.87 43.63
C TRP A 67 -20.32 22.68 44.28
N GLY A 68 -19.70 21.48 44.28
CA GLY A 68 -20.17 20.32 45.05
C GLY A 68 -21.47 19.68 44.56
N GLU A 69 -21.86 19.94 43.30
CA GLU A 69 -23.07 19.38 42.69
C GLU A 69 -22.73 18.39 41.57
N HIS A 70 -23.61 17.39 41.37
CA HIS A 70 -23.53 16.45 40.26
C HIS A 70 -24.05 17.11 38.99
N VAL A 71 -23.18 17.30 37.99
CA VAL A 71 -23.58 17.79 36.67
C VAL A 71 -24.08 16.60 35.84
N PRO A 72 -25.32 16.62 35.32
CA PRO A 72 -25.78 15.62 34.36
C PRO A 72 -24.94 15.73 33.08
N ASP A 73 -24.43 14.59 32.60
CA ASP A 73 -23.49 14.48 31.47
C ASP A 73 -24.06 15.02 30.13
N ASP A 74 -25.37 15.27 30.08
CA ASP A 74 -26.10 15.71 28.87
C ASP A 74 -25.92 17.20 28.50
N MET A 75 -25.09 17.96 29.22
CA MET A 75 -24.88 19.40 28.97
C MET A 75 -23.47 19.76 28.48
N ALA A 76 -22.70 18.79 27.97
CA ALA A 76 -21.48 19.07 27.22
C ALA A 76 -21.83 19.64 25.84
N THR A 77 -22.24 20.92 25.81
CA THR A 77 -22.37 21.64 24.54
C THR A 77 -20.95 22.01 24.10
N GLU A 78 -20.34 21.12 23.31
CA GLU A 78 -19.05 21.38 22.69
C GLU A 78 -19.11 22.70 21.90
N TRP A 79 -18.19 23.61 22.22
CA TRP A 79 -18.06 24.87 21.51
C TRP A 79 -17.58 24.56 20.08
N LYS A 80 -18.51 24.49 19.11
CA LYS A 80 -18.18 24.26 17.69
C LYS A 80 -17.84 25.57 17.00
N GLN A 81 -16.68 25.58 16.34
CA GLN A 81 -16.24 26.70 15.52
C GLN A 81 -17.28 26.97 14.42
N PRO A 82 -17.76 28.22 14.23
CA PRO A 82 -18.87 28.55 13.33
C PRO A 82 -18.53 28.44 11.83
N HIS A 83 -17.27 28.11 11.50
CA HIS A 83 -16.86 27.67 10.17
C HIS A 83 -16.59 26.17 10.26
N GLY A 84 -17.60 25.38 9.89
CA GLY A 84 -17.64 23.95 10.07
C GLY A 84 -16.50 23.20 9.38
N ASP A 85 -15.97 22.22 10.10
CA ASP A 85 -15.31 21.01 9.61
C ASP A 85 -14.21 21.17 8.56
N ALA A 86 -13.14 21.86 8.93
CA ALA A 86 -11.82 21.63 8.34
C ALA A 86 -10.82 21.17 9.42
N THR A 87 -11.21 20.17 10.23
CA THR A 87 -10.24 19.46 11.08
C THR A 87 -9.35 18.57 10.21
N ALA A 88 -8.16 19.08 9.91
CA ALA A 88 -6.94 18.31 9.66
C ALA A 88 -6.84 17.38 8.42
N GLN A 89 -7.66 17.53 7.38
CA GLN A 89 -7.46 16.71 6.15
C GLN A 89 -6.30 17.18 5.24
N ALA A 90 -5.74 18.38 5.46
CA ALA A 90 -4.66 18.92 4.63
C ALA A 90 -3.24 18.57 5.12
N ALA A 91 -3.10 17.85 6.23
CA ALA A 91 -1.79 17.57 6.85
C ALA A 91 -1.60 16.11 7.26
N GLU A 92 -2.31 15.16 6.63
CA GLU A 92 -1.85 13.76 6.64
C GLU A 92 -0.58 13.69 5.80
N VAL A 93 0.56 14.02 6.42
CA VAL A 93 1.88 13.81 5.82
C VAL A 93 1.98 12.31 5.58
N GLU A 94 1.90 11.90 4.31
CA GLU A 94 2.12 10.52 3.89
C GLU A 94 3.45 10.05 4.46
N LYS A 95 3.40 9.15 5.44
CA LYS A 95 4.60 8.56 6.04
C LYS A 95 4.97 7.33 5.23
N PHE A 96 6.20 7.31 4.75
CA PHE A 96 6.74 6.16 4.02
C PHE A 96 7.69 5.37 4.92
N GLU A 97 7.74 4.06 4.70
CA GLU A 97 8.76 3.21 5.29
C GLU A 97 10.13 3.43 4.65
N ASN A 98 11.16 2.82 5.25
CA ASN A 98 12.50 2.87 4.71
C ASN A 98 12.54 2.28 3.29
N ALA A 99 13.40 2.84 2.45
CA ALA A 99 13.56 2.38 1.08
C ALA A 99 13.98 0.91 1.04
N VAL A 100 13.25 0.10 0.27
CA VAL A 100 13.59 -1.29 -0.01
C VAL A 100 14.02 -1.40 -1.47
N GLU A 101 15.22 -1.92 -1.72
CA GLU A 101 15.70 -2.10 -3.09
C GLU A 101 15.08 -3.35 -3.74
N ILE A 102 14.33 -3.15 -4.83
CA ILE A 102 13.71 -4.24 -5.58
C ILE A 102 14.07 -4.16 -7.07
N HIS A 103 14.17 -5.32 -7.73
CA HIS A 103 14.46 -5.37 -9.16
C HIS A 103 13.17 -5.14 -9.97
N ILE A 104 13.08 -4.00 -10.66
CA ILE A 104 11.88 -3.59 -11.39
C ILE A 104 12.17 -3.51 -12.88
N ARG A 105 11.31 -4.11 -13.69
CA ARG A 105 11.27 -3.85 -15.14
C ARG A 105 10.30 -2.70 -15.40
N LEU A 106 10.78 -1.63 -16.01
CA LEU A 106 9.96 -0.48 -16.39
C LEU A 106 9.69 -0.48 -17.90
N GLN A 107 8.50 -0.04 -18.28
CA GLN A 107 8.07 0.16 -19.66
C GLN A 107 7.43 1.55 -19.77
N ARG A 108 8.09 2.45 -20.52
CA ARG A 108 7.80 3.91 -20.59
C ARG A 108 6.61 4.32 -21.47
N GLU A 109 6.02 3.38 -22.20
CA GLU A 109 4.85 3.65 -23.04
C GLU A 109 3.99 2.39 -23.08
N SER A 110 2.75 2.52 -22.64
CA SER A 110 1.74 1.50 -22.83
C SER A 110 0.64 2.07 -23.70
N LEU A 111 0.54 1.54 -24.93
CA LEU A 111 -0.59 1.77 -25.81
C LEU A 111 -1.88 1.45 -25.05
N LYS A 112 -2.94 2.24 -25.27
CA LYS A 112 -4.24 2.05 -24.61
C LYS A 112 -4.73 0.60 -24.72
N GLU A 113 -4.54 -0.03 -25.88
CA GLU A 113 -4.88 -1.46 -26.12
C GLU A 113 -4.17 -2.42 -25.16
N THR A 114 -2.93 -2.13 -24.78
CA THR A 114 -2.19 -2.97 -23.83
C THR A 114 -2.72 -2.80 -22.41
N LEU A 115 -3.13 -1.60 -22.02
CA LEU A 115 -3.73 -1.33 -20.71
C LEU A 115 -5.11 -1.97 -20.56
N GLU A 116 -5.97 -1.82 -21.59
CA GLU A 116 -7.28 -2.46 -21.64
C GLU A 116 -7.16 -3.99 -21.53
N LYS A 117 -6.14 -4.61 -22.15
CA LYS A 117 -5.86 -6.05 -22.02
C LYS A 117 -5.57 -6.49 -20.58
N TYR A 118 -4.95 -5.62 -19.78
CA TYR A 118 -4.66 -5.88 -18.38
C TYR A 118 -5.77 -5.38 -17.43
N GLY A 119 -6.88 -4.85 -17.95
CA GLY A 119 -8.01 -4.38 -17.15
C GLY A 119 -7.75 -3.06 -16.41
N ILE A 120 -6.91 -2.20 -16.99
CA ILE A 120 -6.47 -0.94 -16.41
C ILE A 120 -7.04 0.20 -17.25
N ASP A 121 -7.87 1.05 -16.64
CA ASP A 121 -8.70 2.04 -17.35
C ASP A 121 -7.98 3.37 -17.61
N GLU A 122 -6.91 3.69 -16.87
CA GLU A 122 -6.20 4.97 -16.98
C GLU A 122 -4.92 4.87 -17.84
N VAL A 123 -4.80 5.75 -18.83
CA VAL A 123 -3.55 5.98 -19.59
C VAL A 123 -2.55 6.65 -18.67
N ARG A 124 -1.45 5.95 -18.35
CA ARG A 124 -0.40 6.47 -17.47
C ARG A 124 0.99 6.23 -18.06
N ASP A 125 1.95 6.96 -17.50
CA ASP A 125 3.26 7.15 -18.11
C ASP A 125 4.19 5.93 -18.00
N VAL A 126 4.03 5.04 -17.00
CA VAL A 126 4.94 3.90 -16.82
C VAL A 126 4.23 2.65 -16.28
N ILE A 127 4.48 1.50 -16.91
CA ILE A 127 4.14 0.19 -16.32
C ILE A 127 5.40 -0.43 -15.71
N ALA A 128 5.28 -0.85 -14.46
CA ALA A 128 6.32 -1.56 -13.72
C ALA A 128 5.94 -3.02 -13.52
N PHE A 129 6.89 -3.93 -13.75
CA PHE A 129 6.74 -5.37 -13.53
C PHE A 129 7.77 -5.88 -12.53
N VAL A 130 7.30 -6.66 -11.55
CA VAL A 130 8.15 -7.28 -10.52
C VAL A 130 7.69 -8.73 -10.30
N PRO A 131 8.59 -9.72 -10.24
CA PRO A 131 8.23 -11.09 -9.85
C PRO A 131 7.70 -11.12 -8.41
N LEU A 132 6.60 -11.81 -8.18
CA LEU A 132 5.99 -11.95 -6.84
C LEU A 132 6.97 -12.56 -5.84
N SER A 133 7.76 -13.55 -6.27
CA SER A 133 8.82 -14.15 -5.44
C SER A 133 9.85 -13.15 -4.93
N ARG A 134 10.09 -12.05 -5.65
CA ARG A 134 11.02 -10.99 -5.24
C ARG A 134 10.36 -10.01 -4.28
N LEU A 135 9.08 -9.71 -4.46
CA LEU A 135 8.31 -8.91 -3.52
C LEU A 135 8.18 -9.63 -2.17
N ASP A 136 7.83 -10.91 -2.21
CA ASP A 136 7.70 -11.76 -1.02
C ASP A 136 9.04 -11.89 -0.28
N ALA A 137 10.14 -12.11 -1.00
CA ALA A 137 11.48 -12.16 -0.41
C ALA A 137 11.93 -10.82 0.20
N ALA A 138 11.44 -9.70 -0.33
CA ALA A 138 11.69 -8.37 0.19
C ALA A 138 10.72 -7.96 1.32
N GLY A 139 9.69 -8.76 1.60
CA GLY A 139 8.63 -8.42 2.56
C GLY A 139 7.73 -7.27 2.08
N VAL A 140 7.73 -6.96 0.78
CA VAL A 140 7.02 -5.81 0.22
C VAL A 140 5.62 -6.23 -0.21
N VAL A 141 4.61 -5.60 0.39
CA VAL A 141 3.22 -5.66 -0.04
C VAL A 141 2.90 -4.37 -0.78
N VAL A 142 2.64 -4.48 -2.08
CA VAL A 142 2.29 -3.36 -2.95
C VAL A 142 0.91 -2.83 -2.60
N LYS A 143 0.81 -1.51 -2.44
CA LYS A 143 -0.43 -0.78 -2.19
C LYS A 143 -0.54 0.41 -3.14
N ARG A 144 -1.77 0.90 -3.30
CA ARG A 144 -2.02 2.19 -3.94
C ARG A 144 -1.42 3.32 -3.09
N GLY A 145 -0.68 4.23 -3.72
CA GLY A 145 0.04 5.33 -3.08
C GLY A 145 1.49 5.00 -2.71
N ASP A 146 1.93 3.74 -2.85
CA ASP A 146 3.35 3.40 -2.78
C ASP A 146 4.09 4.07 -3.96
N TYR A 147 5.38 4.34 -3.80
CA TYR A 147 6.16 4.93 -4.89
C TYR A 147 7.57 4.33 -5.00
N PHE A 148 8.17 4.47 -6.17
CA PHE A 148 9.58 4.18 -6.38
C PHE A 148 10.24 5.36 -7.09
N THR A 149 11.57 5.44 -7.02
CA THR A 149 12.30 6.46 -7.79
C THR A 149 13.06 5.84 -8.94
N TRP A 150 12.94 6.45 -10.11
CA TRP A 150 13.66 6.06 -11.32
C TRP A 150 14.21 7.29 -12.01
N ASP A 151 15.50 7.27 -12.35
CA ASP A 151 16.23 8.41 -12.95
C ASP A 151 16.12 9.72 -12.13
N GLY A 152 15.92 9.60 -10.81
CA GLY A 152 15.75 10.74 -9.90
C GLY A 152 14.29 11.19 -9.72
N ASP A 153 13.39 10.71 -10.57
CA ASP A 153 11.98 11.08 -10.54
C ASP A 153 11.14 10.08 -9.74
N PRO A 154 10.22 10.54 -8.87
CA PRO A 154 9.32 9.67 -8.13
C PRO A 154 8.10 9.26 -8.98
N TYR A 155 7.83 7.96 -9.03
CA TYR A 155 6.65 7.37 -9.68
C TYR A 155 5.76 6.71 -8.63
N GLU A 156 4.50 7.12 -8.57
CA GLU A 156 3.50 6.61 -7.65
C GLU A 156 2.69 5.48 -8.31
N VAL A 157 2.44 4.41 -7.56
CA VAL A 157 1.58 3.30 -7.93
C VAL A 157 0.14 3.68 -7.64
N HIS A 158 -0.74 3.73 -8.65
CA HIS A 158 -2.17 3.88 -8.35
C HIS A 158 -2.99 2.61 -8.56
N GLU A 159 -2.60 1.75 -9.49
CA GLU A 159 -3.24 0.46 -9.72
C GLU A 159 -2.20 -0.65 -9.79
N TYR A 160 -2.57 -1.84 -9.34
CA TYR A 160 -1.73 -3.01 -9.42
C TYR A 160 -2.60 -4.26 -9.62
N ASP A 161 -2.10 -5.21 -10.40
CA ASP A 161 -2.71 -6.53 -10.55
C ASP A 161 -1.62 -7.61 -10.65
N ARG A 162 -1.96 -8.82 -10.25
CA ARG A 162 -1.10 -9.98 -10.41
C ARG A 162 -1.32 -10.56 -11.82
N VAL A 163 -0.26 -10.68 -12.61
CA VAL A 163 -0.32 -11.13 -14.02
C VAL A 163 0.69 -12.22 -14.33
N GLY A 164 0.53 -12.84 -15.50
CA GLY A 164 1.42 -13.88 -16.03
C GLY A 164 1.21 -15.21 -15.33
N TYR A 165 0.53 -16.13 -16.00
CA TYR A 165 0.27 -17.47 -15.48
C TYR A 165 1.43 -18.40 -15.77
N TRP A 166 1.79 -19.22 -14.78
CA TRP A 166 2.66 -20.37 -15.04
C TRP A 166 1.92 -21.39 -15.89
N LYS A 167 2.63 -21.96 -16.88
CA LYS A 167 2.05 -22.84 -17.90
C LYS A 167 1.24 -23.96 -17.23
N ASN A 168 -0.02 -24.11 -17.66
CA ASN A 168 -0.98 -25.10 -17.17
C ASN A 168 -1.32 -24.97 -15.67
N SER A 169 -1.23 -23.78 -15.09
CA SER A 169 -1.58 -23.53 -13.70
C SER A 169 -2.25 -22.17 -13.50
N ASN A 170 -2.98 -22.00 -12.40
CA ASN A 170 -3.60 -20.72 -12.02
C ASN A 170 -2.64 -19.80 -11.24
N VAL A 171 -1.33 -20.09 -11.31
CA VAL A 171 -0.32 -19.41 -10.51
C VAL A 171 0.13 -18.17 -11.24
N ARG A 172 -0.13 -17.01 -10.65
CA ARG A 172 0.36 -15.72 -11.14
C ARG A 172 1.81 -15.53 -10.69
N ILE A 173 2.66 -14.99 -11.55
CA ILE A 173 4.11 -14.92 -11.34
C ILE A 173 4.58 -13.48 -11.11
N TYR A 174 3.91 -12.51 -11.73
CA TYR A 174 4.34 -11.12 -11.72
C TYR A 174 3.30 -10.24 -11.03
N MET A 175 3.76 -9.20 -10.36
CA MET A 175 3.00 -8.02 -10.03
C MET A 175 3.20 -7.00 -11.15
N LEU A 176 2.10 -6.55 -11.74
CA LEU A 176 2.04 -5.41 -12.65
C LEU A 176 1.58 -4.22 -11.83
N MET A 177 2.30 -3.12 -11.92
CA MET A 177 1.99 -1.86 -11.26
C MET A 177 1.85 -0.77 -12.32
N ASN A 178 0.70 -0.12 -12.36
CA ASN A 178 0.48 1.04 -13.21
C ASN A 178 0.82 2.32 -12.43
N CYS A 179 1.82 3.05 -12.94
CA CYS A 179 2.48 4.12 -12.21
C CYS A 179 2.45 5.42 -13.01
N SER A 180 2.32 6.54 -12.32
CA SER A 180 2.45 7.86 -12.93
C SER A 180 3.46 8.71 -12.18
N HIS A 181 3.92 9.78 -12.83
CA HIS A 181 4.85 10.71 -12.20
C HIS A 181 4.19 11.40 -10.99
N ARG A 182 4.80 11.25 -9.81
CA ARG A 182 4.29 11.86 -8.57
C ARG A 182 4.58 13.35 -8.57
N ARG A 183 3.55 14.17 -8.75
CA ARG A 183 3.66 15.64 -8.62
C ARG A 183 3.53 16.01 -7.14
N LYS A 184 4.63 16.33 -6.48
CA LYS A 184 4.56 17.08 -5.21
C LYS A 184 4.27 18.54 -5.57
N GLY A 185 3.09 19.03 -5.25
CA GLY A 185 2.81 20.47 -5.27
C GLY A 185 3.83 21.18 -4.38
N SER A 186 4.44 22.25 -4.87
CA SER A 186 5.37 23.08 -4.10
C SER A 186 4.63 23.91 -3.06
#